data_AF-A0A7Y3D7S0-F1
#
_entry.id   AF-A0A7Y3D7S0-F1
#
_cell.length_a   1.000
_cell.length_b   1.000
_cell.length_c   1.000
_cell.angle_alpha   90.00
_cell.angle_beta   90.00
_cell.angle_gamma   90.00
#
_symmetry.space_group_name_H-M   'P 1'
#
loop_
_entity.id
_entity.type
_entity.pdbx_description
1 polymer ?
#
loop_
_entity_poly.entity_id
_entity_poly.type
_entity_poly.pdbx_seq_one_letter_code
_entity_poly.pdbx_strand_id
1 'polypeptide(L)'
;MLRSGTHLLAALFVALPAAAEPDCGIEALGWAEVGHPGNPPDAERMLDGTSGYGAVDHRFEIQSFELTNAQYVAFLEAVAASDPHALYAADMAIFGGIDRSGSPGGYVYEVRAGFACEPVNFVPWYNALRFANWMHNGQPVG
;
A
#
# COMPACT_ATOMS: atom_id res chain seq x y z
N MET A 1 56.85 -43.91 -16.91
CA MET A 1 55.80 -43.84 -15.86
C MET A 1 55.20 -42.44 -15.89
N LEU A 2 54.04 -42.25 -16.53
CA LEU A 2 53.33 -40.97 -16.56
C LEU A 2 52.56 -40.78 -15.23
N ARG A 3 52.76 -39.65 -14.54
CA ARG A 3 51.86 -39.20 -13.46
C ARG A 3 50.86 -38.21 -14.05
N SER A 4 49.59 -38.61 -14.04
CA SER A 4 48.43 -37.79 -14.40
C SER A 4 48.16 -36.76 -13.29
N GLY A 5 48.11 -35.47 -13.65
CA GLY A 5 47.76 -34.37 -12.76
C GLY A 5 46.32 -33.93 -13.01
N THR A 6 45.44 -34.19 -12.06
CA THR A 6 44.03 -33.76 -12.08
C THR A 6 43.95 -32.30 -11.65
N HIS A 7 43.60 -31.38 -12.56
CA HIS A 7 43.34 -29.99 -12.23
C HIS A 7 41.85 -29.80 -11.93
N LEU A 8 41.50 -29.58 -10.65
CA LEU A 8 40.18 -29.11 -10.25
C LEU A 8 40.09 -27.60 -10.54
N LEU A 9 39.22 -27.20 -11.46
CA LEU A 9 38.80 -25.80 -11.64
C LEU A 9 37.72 -25.46 -10.61
N ALA A 10 38.05 -24.61 -9.64
CA ALA A 10 37.07 -24.00 -8.75
C ALA A 10 36.41 -22.82 -9.48
N ALA A 11 35.11 -22.93 -9.77
CA ALA A 11 34.32 -21.82 -10.29
C ALA A 11 33.97 -20.87 -9.13
N LEU A 12 34.48 -19.64 -9.18
CA LEU A 12 34.12 -18.56 -8.26
C LEU A 12 32.81 -17.93 -8.74
N PHE A 13 31.69 -18.25 -8.07
CA PHE A 13 30.44 -17.54 -8.25
C PHE A 13 30.54 -16.18 -7.57
N VAL A 14 30.62 -15.10 -8.36
CA VAL A 14 30.46 -13.73 -7.86
C VAL A 14 28.95 -13.48 -7.74
N ALA A 15 28.45 -13.41 -6.51
CA ALA A 15 27.07 -13.00 -6.25
C ALA A 15 26.94 -11.49 -6.54
N LEU A 16 26.08 -11.13 -7.49
CA LEU A 16 25.68 -9.73 -7.67
C LEU A 16 24.89 -9.29 -6.42
N PRO A 17 25.09 -8.05 -5.93
CA PRO A 17 24.25 -7.52 -4.87
C PRO A 17 22.81 -7.38 -5.42
N ALA A 18 21.85 -7.92 -4.69
CA ALA A 18 20.44 -7.65 -4.96
C ALA A 18 20.21 -6.13 -4.87
N ALA A 19 19.52 -5.56 -5.86
CA ALA A 19 19.05 -4.18 -5.75
C ALA A 19 18.14 -4.08 -4.50
N ALA A 20 18.32 -3.05 -3.68
CA ALA A 20 17.40 -2.79 -2.58
C ALA A 20 16.00 -2.59 -3.17
N GLU A 21 15.04 -3.43 -2.75
CA GLU A 21 13.66 -3.28 -3.21
C GLU A 21 13.07 -1.97 -2.67
N PRO A 22 12.23 -1.26 -3.44
CA PRO A 22 11.61 -0.04 -2.96
C PRO A 22 10.83 -0.30 -1.68
N ASP A 23 11.02 0.57 -0.67
CA ASP A 23 10.24 0.51 0.56
C ASP A 23 8.81 0.93 0.24
N CYS A 24 7.90 -0.04 0.32
CA CYS A 24 6.47 0.12 0.10
C CYS A 24 5.67 -0.06 1.38
N GLY A 25 6.36 -0.12 2.53
CA GLY A 25 5.73 -0.26 3.83
C GLY A 25 4.95 0.98 4.26
N ILE A 26 4.27 0.87 5.41
CA ILE A 26 3.45 1.94 5.96
C ILE A 26 4.24 3.19 6.36
N GLU A 27 5.52 3.02 6.69
CA GLU A 27 6.43 4.11 7.05
C GLU A 27 6.96 4.88 5.82
N ALA A 28 6.82 4.32 4.62
CA ALA A 28 7.36 4.87 3.38
C ALA A 28 6.34 5.73 2.60
N LEU A 29 5.29 6.22 3.27
CA LEU A 29 4.28 7.05 2.64
C LEU A 29 4.87 8.38 2.15
N GLY A 30 4.88 8.56 0.83
CA GLY A 30 5.27 9.81 0.19
C GLY A 30 4.12 10.83 0.22
N TRP A 31 4.36 11.98 0.84
CA TRP A 31 3.42 13.10 0.89
C TRP A 31 3.85 14.23 -0.04
N ALA A 32 2.89 14.84 -0.72
CA ALA A 32 3.05 16.04 -1.51
C ALA A 32 2.30 17.19 -0.84
N GLU A 33 2.99 18.31 -0.61
CA GLU A 33 2.36 19.53 -0.11
C GLU A 33 1.54 20.22 -1.22
N VAL A 34 0.28 20.52 -0.92
CA VAL A 34 -0.58 21.38 -1.73
C VAL A 34 -0.53 22.80 -1.17
N GLY A 35 0.34 23.62 -1.78
CA GLY A 35 0.85 24.87 -1.18
C GLY A 35 0.22 26.20 -1.65
N HIS A 36 -0.93 26.19 -2.33
CA HIS A 36 -1.57 27.39 -2.89
C HIS A 36 -2.92 27.73 -2.23
N PRO A 37 -2.93 28.11 -0.93
CA PRO A 37 -4.15 28.55 -0.28
C PRO A 37 -4.72 29.81 -0.93
N GLY A 38 -6.04 29.95 -0.91
CA GLY A 38 -6.76 31.06 -1.53
C GLY A 38 -6.92 30.92 -3.05
N ASN A 39 -6.85 29.69 -3.59
CA ASN A 39 -7.14 29.49 -5.01
C ASN A 39 -8.59 29.89 -5.31
N PRO A 40 -8.86 30.55 -6.46
CA PRO A 40 -10.20 30.94 -6.81
C PRO A 40 -11.07 29.69 -6.98
N PRO A 41 -12.36 29.75 -6.59
CA PRO A 41 -13.27 28.66 -6.85
C PRO A 41 -13.59 28.55 -8.35
N ASP A 42 -14.03 27.37 -8.76
CA ASP A 42 -14.61 27.14 -10.08
C ASP A 42 -15.87 28.01 -10.27
N ALA A 43 -15.90 28.72 -11.40
CA ALA A 43 -16.98 29.61 -11.79
C ALA A 43 -18.07 28.91 -12.63
N GLU A 44 -17.87 27.65 -13.03
CA GLU A 44 -18.87 26.89 -13.78
C GLU A 44 -20.16 26.74 -12.95
N ARG A 45 -21.30 26.97 -13.60
CA ARG A 45 -22.62 26.73 -13.01
C ARG A 45 -23.03 25.30 -13.32
N MET A 46 -23.15 24.49 -12.27
CA MET A 46 -23.59 23.11 -12.36
C MET A 46 -25.09 23.01 -12.70
N LEU A 47 -25.55 21.83 -13.13
CA LEU A 47 -26.94 21.58 -13.52
C LEU A 47 -27.96 21.85 -12.39
N ASP A 48 -27.54 21.73 -11.14
CA ASP A 48 -28.35 22.06 -9.95
C ASP A 48 -28.38 23.57 -9.64
N GLY A 49 -27.76 24.39 -10.48
CA GLY A 49 -27.71 25.84 -10.35
C GLY A 49 -26.65 26.37 -9.38
N THR A 50 -25.84 25.50 -8.78
CA THR A 50 -24.77 25.88 -7.86
C THR A 50 -23.46 26.22 -8.60
N SER A 51 -22.52 26.87 -7.91
CA SER A 51 -21.19 27.25 -8.42
C SER A 51 -20.27 27.56 -7.24
N GLY A 52 -18.98 27.81 -7.49
CA GLY A 52 -18.07 28.29 -6.45
C GLY A 52 -17.30 27.18 -5.72
N TYR A 53 -16.96 26.09 -6.42
CA TYR A 53 -16.35 24.89 -5.84
C TYR A 53 -14.83 24.89 -5.85
N GLY A 54 -14.21 24.11 -4.97
CA GLY A 54 -12.78 23.80 -5.05
C GLY A 54 -11.82 24.89 -4.54
N ALA A 55 -12.31 25.98 -3.94
CA ALA A 55 -11.45 26.91 -3.21
C ALA A 55 -10.99 26.28 -1.89
N VAL A 56 -9.68 26.36 -1.62
CA VAL A 56 -9.06 25.86 -0.38
C VAL A 56 -8.28 27.00 0.26
N ASP A 57 -8.50 27.26 1.53
CA ASP A 57 -7.92 28.40 2.27
C ASP A 57 -6.65 28.05 3.08
N HIS A 58 -6.25 26.78 3.08
CA HIS A 58 -5.11 26.27 3.84
C HIS A 58 -4.23 25.32 3.02
N ARG A 59 -3.02 25.09 3.53
CA ARG A 59 -2.10 24.09 3.01
C ARG A 59 -2.49 22.73 3.57
N PHE A 60 -2.34 21.69 2.76
CA PHE A 60 -2.54 20.31 3.20
C PHE A 60 -1.56 19.40 2.46
N GLU A 61 -1.44 18.17 2.93
CA GLU A 61 -0.65 17.13 2.29
C GLU A 61 -1.58 16.07 1.70
N ILE A 62 -1.21 15.56 0.53
CA ILE A 62 -1.87 14.43 -0.11
C ILE A 62 -0.82 13.39 -0.47
N GLN A 63 -1.21 12.11 -0.42
CA GLN A 63 -0.33 11.04 -0.83
C GLN A 63 0.04 11.20 -2.31
N SER A 64 1.33 11.04 -2.62
CA SER A 64 1.87 11.17 -3.98
C SER A 64 1.53 9.98 -4.86
N PHE A 65 1.23 8.83 -4.25
CA PHE A 65 1.02 7.55 -4.92
C PHE A 65 -0.24 6.87 -4.37
N GLU A 66 -0.69 5.84 -5.08
CA GLU A 66 -1.75 4.96 -4.60
C GLU A 66 -1.24 4.12 -3.41
N LEU A 67 -2.17 3.72 -2.54
CA LEU A 67 -1.86 2.83 -1.42
C LEU A 67 -1.38 1.47 -1.93
N THR A 68 -0.31 0.96 -1.35
CA THR A 68 0.29 -0.33 -1.73
C THR A 68 -0.37 -1.50 -1.01
N ASN A 69 -0.20 -2.71 -1.55
CA ASN A 69 -0.61 -3.94 -0.85
C ASN A 69 0.07 -4.07 0.52
N ALA A 70 1.36 -3.73 0.63
CA ALA A 70 2.09 -3.81 1.91
C ALA A 70 1.52 -2.84 2.97
N GLN A 71 1.14 -1.62 2.58
CA GLN A 71 0.48 -0.66 3.45
C GLN A 71 -0.89 -1.15 3.92
N TYR A 72 -1.68 -1.72 3.02
CA TYR A 72 -3.01 -2.21 3.37
C TYR A 72 -2.95 -3.48 4.23
N VAL A 73 -1.96 -4.36 4.02
CA VAL A 73 -1.73 -5.51 4.91
C VAL A 73 -1.39 -5.06 6.32
N ALA A 74 -0.56 -4.03 6.51
CA ALA A 74 -0.27 -3.49 7.85
C ALA A 74 -1.56 -3.03 8.58
N PHE A 75 -2.49 -2.41 7.84
CA PHE A 75 -3.80 -2.04 8.38
C PHE A 75 -4.65 -3.27 8.73
N LEU A 76 -4.72 -4.28 7.86
CA LEU A 76 -5.49 -5.51 8.10
C LEU A 76 -4.96 -6.28 9.32
N GLU A 77 -3.64 -6.45 9.43
CA GLU A 77 -3.00 -7.08 10.58
C GLU A 77 -3.28 -6.35 11.89
N ALA A 78 -3.39 -5.01 11.85
CA ALA A 78 -3.63 -4.21 13.04
C ALA A 78 -5.07 -4.30 13.59
N VAL A 79 -6.08 -4.43 12.72
CA VAL A 79 -7.49 -4.27 13.14
C VAL A 79 -8.46 -5.33 12.62
N ALA A 80 -8.01 -6.27 11.78
CA ALA A 80 -8.89 -7.20 11.05
C ALA A 80 -8.72 -8.67 11.46
N ALA A 81 -8.19 -8.97 12.65
CA ALA A 81 -8.06 -10.35 13.13
C ALA A 81 -9.40 -11.14 13.05
N SER A 82 -10.54 -10.47 13.28
CA SER A 82 -11.90 -11.02 13.11
C SER A 82 -12.70 -10.44 11.94
N ASP A 83 -12.20 -9.36 11.34
CA ASP A 83 -12.76 -8.64 10.19
C ASP A 83 -14.30 -8.45 10.15
N PRO A 84 -14.94 -7.89 11.20
CA PRO A 84 -16.40 -7.70 11.23
C PRO A 84 -16.89 -6.63 10.24
N HIS A 85 -15.97 -5.85 9.67
CA HIS A 85 -16.25 -4.77 8.73
C HIS A 85 -15.96 -5.15 7.27
N ALA A 86 -15.57 -6.39 7.00
CA ALA A 86 -15.18 -6.85 5.67
C ALA A 86 -14.14 -5.91 5.02
N LEU A 87 -13.12 -5.55 5.80
CA LEU A 87 -11.94 -4.78 5.38
C LEU A 87 -11.17 -5.53 4.29
N TYR A 88 -11.18 -6.86 4.34
CA TYR A 88 -10.65 -7.71 3.30
C TYR A 88 -11.78 -8.27 2.41
N ALA A 89 -11.62 -8.07 1.10
CA ALA A 89 -12.47 -8.70 0.09
C ALA A 89 -11.75 -9.91 -0.52
N ALA A 90 -12.48 -11.00 -0.82
CA ALA A 90 -11.88 -12.20 -1.40
C ALA A 90 -11.18 -11.94 -2.76
N ASP A 91 -11.66 -10.93 -3.51
CA ASP A 91 -11.05 -10.50 -4.77
C ASP A 91 -9.64 -9.93 -4.62
N MET A 92 -9.25 -9.49 -3.41
CA MET A 92 -7.87 -9.07 -3.10
C MET A 92 -6.87 -10.22 -3.24
N ALA A 93 -7.29 -11.47 -3.07
CA ALA A 93 -6.48 -12.65 -3.40
C ALA A 93 -6.64 -13.06 -4.87
N ILE A 94 -7.87 -13.08 -5.38
CA ILE A 94 -8.15 -13.65 -6.72
C ILE A 94 -7.52 -12.79 -7.82
N PHE A 95 -7.64 -11.47 -7.71
CA PHE A 95 -7.22 -10.50 -8.72
C PHE A 95 -6.26 -9.43 -8.16
N GLY A 96 -5.99 -9.46 -6.85
CA GLY A 96 -5.06 -8.55 -6.18
C GLY A 96 -3.77 -9.22 -5.73
N GLY A 97 -3.12 -8.59 -4.75
CA GLY A 97 -1.83 -8.99 -4.21
C GLY A 97 -1.84 -9.41 -2.75
N ILE A 98 -3.01 -9.65 -2.13
CA ILE A 98 -3.11 -9.96 -0.69
C ILE A 98 -3.85 -11.27 -0.50
N ASP A 99 -3.16 -12.26 0.06
CA ASP A 99 -3.73 -13.54 0.45
C ASP A 99 -4.14 -13.50 1.93
N ARG A 100 -5.28 -14.10 2.28
CA ARG A 100 -5.74 -14.26 3.67
C ARG A 100 -5.86 -15.74 4.04
N SER A 101 -5.35 -16.10 5.21
CA SER A 101 -5.52 -17.43 5.81
C SER A 101 -6.08 -17.34 7.24
N GLY A 102 -6.45 -18.47 7.83
CA GLY A 102 -6.99 -18.54 9.19
C GLY A 102 -8.53 -18.42 9.25
N SER A 103 -9.02 -18.00 10.42
CA SER A 103 -10.45 -17.90 10.75
C SER A 103 -10.74 -16.63 11.55
N PRO A 104 -12.01 -16.18 11.68
CA PRO A 104 -12.34 -15.00 12.47
C PRO A 104 -11.75 -15.07 13.88
N GLY A 105 -11.02 -14.02 14.28
CA GLY A 105 -10.25 -13.94 15.53
C GLY A 105 -8.77 -14.30 15.38
N GLY A 106 -8.34 -14.77 14.21
CA GLY A 106 -6.96 -15.15 13.90
C GLY A 106 -6.69 -15.18 12.41
N TYR A 107 -7.28 -14.25 11.65
CA TYR A 107 -6.90 -14.05 10.26
C TYR A 107 -5.45 -13.55 10.16
N VAL A 108 -4.74 -14.04 9.15
CA VAL A 108 -3.40 -13.61 8.77
C VAL A 108 -3.44 -13.19 7.31
N TYR A 109 -2.74 -12.12 6.98
CA TYR A 109 -2.71 -11.44 5.69
C TYR A 109 -1.27 -11.38 5.17
N GLU A 110 -1.06 -11.87 3.97
CA GLU A 110 0.27 -11.93 3.35
C GLU A 110 0.24 -11.26 1.99
N VAL A 111 1.25 -10.43 1.72
CA VAL A 111 1.46 -9.90 0.37
C VAL A 111 2.04 -11.00 -0.50
N ARG A 112 1.43 -11.24 -1.66
CA ARG A 112 1.95 -12.13 -2.69
C ARG A 112 3.33 -11.66 -3.15
N ALA A 113 4.23 -12.63 -3.39
CA ALA A 113 5.60 -12.35 -3.83
C ALA A 113 5.61 -11.45 -5.08
N GLY A 114 6.31 -10.31 -4.99
CA GLY A 114 6.42 -9.31 -6.06
C GLY A 114 5.29 -8.28 -6.12
N PHE A 115 4.28 -8.33 -5.24
CA PHE A 115 3.13 -7.42 -5.26
C PHE A 115 3.16 -6.33 -4.17
N ALA A 116 4.23 -6.28 -3.36
CA ALA A 116 4.30 -5.42 -2.19
C ALA A 116 4.12 -3.93 -2.52
N CYS A 117 4.72 -3.48 -3.62
CA CYS A 117 4.65 -2.10 -4.10
C CYS A 117 3.48 -1.82 -5.06
N GLU A 118 2.75 -2.87 -5.47
CA GLU A 118 1.61 -2.70 -6.36
C GLU A 118 0.43 -2.06 -5.61
N PRO A 119 -0.39 -1.24 -6.27
CA PRO A 119 -1.56 -0.64 -5.66
C PRO A 119 -2.53 -1.70 -5.12
N VAL A 120 -3.06 -1.47 -3.91
CA VAL A 120 -4.14 -2.29 -3.38
C VAL A 120 -5.42 -2.04 -4.19
N ASN A 121 -6.10 -3.11 -4.54
CA ASN A 121 -7.34 -3.08 -5.30
C ASN A 121 -8.49 -3.72 -4.51
N PHE A 122 -9.72 -3.57 -5.02
CA PHE A 122 -10.95 -4.07 -4.37
C PHE A 122 -11.19 -3.50 -2.97
N VAL A 123 -10.83 -2.23 -2.74
CA VAL A 123 -11.11 -1.50 -1.49
C VAL A 123 -12.42 -0.71 -1.66
N PRO A 124 -13.53 -1.11 -1.00
CA PRO A 124 -14.74 -0.32 -0.94
C PRO A 124 -14.49 1.06 -0.32
N TRP A 125 -15.30 2.06 -0.71
CA TRP A 125 -15.17 3.43 -0.22
C TRP A 125 -15.08 3.54 1.32
N TYR A 126 -15.95 2.84 2.05
CA TYR A 126 -15.92 2.85 3.52
C TYR A 126 -14.63 2.28 4.11
N ASN A 127 -13.98 1.34 3.44
CA ASN A 127 -12.72 0.76 3.90
C ASN A 127 -11.56 1.75 3.71
N ALA A 128 -11.57 2.51 2.62
CA ALA A 128 -10.62 3.60 2.42
C ALA A 128 -10.73 4.68 3.52
N LEU A 129 -11.95 5.05 3.93
CA LEU A 129 -12.14 5.97 5.06
C LEU A 129 -11.62 5.41 6.38
N ARG A 130 -11.83 4.11 6.64
CA ARG A 130 -11.33 3.45 7.85
C ARG A 130 -9.81 3.41 7.88
N PHE A 131 -9.18 3.12 6.76
CA PHE A 131 -7.72 3.21 6.62
C PHE A 131 -7.23 4.64 6.92
N ALA A 132 -7.84 5.66 6.30
CA ALA A 132 -7.46 7.05 6.53
C ALA A 132 -7.63 7.45 8.01
N ASN A 133 -8.73 7.02 8.65
CA ASN A 133 -8.95 7.27 10.07
C ASN A 133 -7.95 6.51 10.96
N TRP A 134 -7.61 5.27 10.63
CA TRP A 134 -6.59 4.49 11.34
C TRP A 134 -5.23 5.18 11.27
N MET A 135 -4.81 5.62 10.08
CA MET A 135 -3.60 6.42 9.88
C MET A 135 -3.61 7.70 10.74
N HIS A 136 -4.72 8.45 10.70
CA HIS A 136 -4.86 9.70 11.45
C HIS A 136 -4.75 9.52 12.97
N ASN A 137 -5.18 8.36 13.49
CA ASN A 137 -5.18 8.07 14.93
C ASN A 137 -3.92 7.32 15.40
N GLY A 138 -2.82 7.40 14.63
CA GLY A 138 -1.54 6.81 15.03
C GLY A 138 -1.50 5.28 14.92
N GLN A 139 -2.24 4.73 13.95
CA GLN A 139 -2.19 3.32 13.58
C GLN A 139 -2.42 2.35 14.76
N PRO A 140 -3.50 2.51 15.55
CA PRO A 140 -3.74 1.66 16.71
C PRO A 140 -3.97 0.19 16.30
N VAL A 141 -3.65 -0.71 17.22
CA VAL A 141 -3.94 -2.15 17.11
C VAL A 141 -5.11 -2.49 18.02
N GLY A 142 -6.07 -3.30 17.55
CA GLY A 142 -7.27 -3.63 18.33
C GLY A 142 -8.13 -4.75 17.76
#